data_AF-A0A016X3P4-F1
#
_entry.id   AF-A0A016X3P4-F1
#
_cell.length_a   1.000
_cell.length_b   1.000
_cell.length_c   1.000
_cell.angle_alpha   90.00
_cell.angle_beta   90.00
_cell.angle_gamma   90.00
#
_symmetry.space_group_name_H-M   'P 1'
#
loop_
_entity.id
_entity.type
_entity.pdbx_description
1 polymer ?
#
loop_
_entity_poly.entity_id
_entity_poly.type
_entity_poly.pdbx_seq_one_letter_code
_entity_poly.pdbx_strand_id
1 'polypeptide(L)'
;MISVATNPHIRLFRGYLIHWSKGFCASGVEGKDVVKLLRKACKKRSDVEIDVMAILNDTVGTLMACAFKENSCQMGVIVGTGTNACYMEKLQNVHKMKGEWETDGLPDEMIINMEWGAFGDDGCLAPVYTDYDREIDQKSINPTKHLFEKMISGMYMGELVRIVLERLARKGVLFKGEYLGISKRECFTTKHVSEVETEMEEGGRNKSFPKTREILSQIGVRNVSNEDCLHVAYVCTAVSTRAAHLVGAAIAQVLNRMKRPYRVTVGVDGSVYRFHPFFKRLLDRKIGDLIDKEVKYQLMLSKDGSGIGAAVVAAVATRIKRELTSRSEKTG
;
A
#
# COMPACT_ATOMS: atom_id res chain seq x y z
N MET A 1 -12.97 2.59 -2.49
CA MET A 1 -12.78 1.25 -3.10
C MET A 1 -13.69 1.11 -4.31
N ILE A 2 -13.15 0.70 -5.45
CA ILE A 2 -13.91 0.53 -6.71
C ILE A 2 -14.09 -0.97 -6.96
N SER A 3 -15.32 -1.42 -7.15
CA SER A 3 -15.61 -2.77 -7.63
C SER A 3 -15.55 -2.77 -9.16
N VAL A 4 -14.65 -3.59 -9.71
CA VAL A 4 -14.72 -3.97 -11.12
C VAL A 4 -15.61 -5.21 -11.18
N ALA A 5 -16.70 -5.14 -11.95
CA ALA A 5 -17.72 -6.18 -11.90
C ALA A 5 -17.23 -7.47 -12.58
N THR A 6 -17.64 -8.63 -12.04
CA THR A 6 -16.98 -9.95 -12.11
C THR A 6 -17.12 -10.76 -13.40
N ASN A 7 -17.54 -10.16 -14.53
CA ASN A 7 -17.74 -10.93 -15.76
C ASN A 7 -16.56 -10.75 -16.74
N PRO A 8 -15.93 -11.86 -17.22
CA PRO A 8 -14.65 -11.83 -17.93
C PRO A 8 -14.72 -11.22 -19.33
N HIS A 9 -15.89 -11.16 -19.96
CA HIS A 9 -15.93 -10.82 -21.38
C HIS A 9 -15.82 -9.31 -21.70
N ILE A 10 -16.18 -8.38 -20.81
CA ILE A 10 -16.36 -6.95 -21.19
C ILE A 10 -16.24 -5.94 -20.01
N ARG A 11 -15.18 -5.92 -19.17
CA ARG A 11 -15.22 -5.02 -17.97
C ARG A 11 -13.99 -4.25 -17.54
N LEU A 12 -12.85 -4.26 -18.25
CA LEU A 12 -11.73 -3.38 -17.90
C LEU A 12 -12.11 -1.89 -17.84
N PHE A 13 -13.19 -1.45 -18.50
CA PHE A 13 -13.66 -0.06 -18.57
C PHE A 13 -15.01 0.19 -17.86
N ARG A 14 -15.39 -0.63 -16.87
CA ARG A 14 -16.53 -0.36 -15.98
C ARG A 14 -16.12 -0.57 -14.53
N GLY A 15 -16.31 0.45 -13.70
CA GLY A 15 -15.98 0.38 -12.28
C GLY A 15 -16.98 1.14 -11.44
N TYR A 16 -17.59 0.48 -10.47
CA TYR A 16 -18.52 1.11 -9.54
C TYR A 16 -17.80 1.51 -8.28
N LEU A 17 -17.89 2.79 -7.89
CA LEU A 17 -17.39 3.20 -6.59
C LEU A 17 -18.28 2.56 -5.52
N ILE A 18 -17.70 1.74 -4.65
CA ILE A 18 -18.43 1.13 -3.52
C ILE A 18 -18.58 2.20 -2.43
N HIS A 19 -17.45 2.67 -1.90
CA HIS A 19 -17.36 3.72 -0.90
C HIS A 19 -16.11 4.56 -1.14
N TRP A 20 -16.13 5.81 -0.74
CA TRP A 20 -14.93 6.64 -0.68
C TRP A 20 -13.95 6.18 0.41
N SER A 21 -12.68 6.51 0.23
CA SER A 21 -11.62 6.32 1.23
C SER A 21 -10.60 7.46 1.14
N LYS A 22 -9.60 7.48 2.03
CA LYS A 22 -8.45 8.41 1.98
C LYS A 22 -8.85 9.89 1.92
N GLY A 23 -9.93 10.27 2.61
CA GLY A 23 -10.39 11.66 2.73
C GLY A 23 -11.25 12.19 1.57
N PHE A 24 -11.56 11.39 0.55
CA PHE A 24 -12.49 11.79 -0.51
C PHE A 24 -13.95 11.73 -0.04
N CYS A 25 -14.79 12.66 -0.51
CA CYS A 25 -16.20 12.74 -0.11
C CYS A 25 -17.15 13.32 -1.18
N ALA A 26 -16.79 13.24 -2.47
CA ALA A 26 -17.59 13.84 -3.53
C ALA A 26 -18.98 13.18 -3.64
N SER A 27 -20.04 13.99 -3.52
CA SER A 27 -21.44 13.54 -3.54
C SER A 27 -21.87 12.98 -4.89
N GLY A 28 -22.75 11.99 -4.89
CA GLY A 28 -23.37 11.45 -6.11
C GLY A 28 -22.48 10.52 -6.94
N VAL A 29 -21.36 10.06 -6.38
CA VAL A 29 -20.40 9.15 -7.05
C VAL A 29 -20.52 7.70 -6.56
N GLU A 30 -20.82 7.49 -5.27
CA GLU A 30 -21.00 6.15 -4.72
C GLU A 30 -22.14 5.39 -5.42
N GLY A 31 -21.91 4.12 -5.71
CA GLY A 31 -22.80 3.27 -6.52
C GLY A 31 -22.82 3.61 -8.01
N LYS A 32 -22.03 4.58 -8.50
CA LYS A 32 -21.99 4.97 -9.92
C LYS A 32 -20.77 4.40 -10.63
N ASP A 33 -20.94 4.15 -11.93
CA ASP A 33 -19.86 3.81 -12.85
C ASP A 33 -18.97 5.04 -13.10
N VAL A 34 -17.77 5.03 -12.52
CA VAL A 34 -16.84 6.16 -12.59
C VAL A 34 -16.31 6.39 -14.00
N VAL A 35 -16.25 5.36 -14.86
CA VAL A 35 -15.84 5.51 -16.27
C VAL A 35 -16.93 6.24 -17.05
N LYS A 36 -18.20 5.95 -16.77
CA LYS A 36 -19.33 6.69 -17.35
C LYS A 36 -19.32 8.16 -16.91
N LEU A 37 -19.02 8.42 -15.63
CA LEU A 37 -18.89 9.78 -15.10
C LEU A 37 -17.74 10.54 -15.79
N LEU A 38 -16.57 9.92 -15.95
CA LEU A 38 -15.43 10.50 -16.67
C LEU A 38 -15.77 10.79 -18.14
N ARG A 39 -16.35 9.83 -18.86
CA ARG A 39 -16.79 10.03 -20.25
C ARG A 39 -17.79 11.17 -20.39
N LYS A 40 -18.72 11.31 -19.44
CA LYS A 40 -19.67 12.43 -19.42
C LYS A 40 -18.96 13.76 -19.21
N ALA A 41 -17.93 13.82 -18.35
CA ALA A 41 -17.13 15.02 -18.15
C ALA A 41 -16.30 15.38 -19.39
N CYS A 42 -15.65 14.40 -20.03
CA CYS A 42 -14.90 14.61 -21.28
C CYS A 42 -15.81 15.13 -22.41
N LYS A 43 -17.01 14.58 -22.59
CA LYS A 43 -17.96 15.05 -23.62
C LYS A 43 -18.43 16.50 -23.44
N LYS A 44 -18.31 17.08 -22.25
CA LYS A 44 -18.61 18.50 -22.01
C LYS A 44 -17.51 19.43 -22.54
N ARG A 45 -16.35 18.88 -22.89
CA ARG A 45 -15.20 19.59 -23.42
C ARG A 45 -15.01 19.24 -24.89
N SER A 46 -15.13 20.23 -25.77
CA SER A 46 -14.95 20.05 -27.21
C SER A 46 -13.48 19.83 -27.63
N ASP A 47 -12.55 20.10 -26.73
CA ASP A 47 -11.10 20.00 -26.96
C ASP A 47 -10.47 18.71 -26.42
N VAL A 48 -11.28 17.77 -25.92
CA VAL A 48 -10.81 16.52 -25.31
C VAL A 48 -11.48 15.32 -25.97
N GLU A 49 -10.70 14.59 -26.77
CA GLU A 49 -11.11 13.31 -27.35
C GLU A 49 -10.31 12.18 -26.71
N ILE A 50 -10.95 11.40 -25.82
CA ILE A 50 -10.32 10.31 -25.07
C ILE A 50 -11.22 9.08 -25.09
N ASP A 51 -10.67 7.94 -25.51
CA ASP A 51 -11.29 6.63 -25.28
C ASP A 51 -10.78 6.01 -23.97
N VAL A 52 -11.69 5.83 -23.02
CA VAL A 52 -11.36 5.21 -21.73
C VAL A 52 -11.33 3.69 -21.91
N MET A 53 -10.12 3.15 -22.02
CA MET A 53 -9.87 1.73 -22.28
C MET A 53 -9.87 0.86 -21.02
N ALA A 54 -9.43 1.41 -19.90
CA ALA A 54 -9.29 0.67 -18.66
C ALA A 54 -9.44 1.56 -17.41
N ILE A 55 -9.90 0.93 -16.33
CA ILE A 55 -9.78 1.37 -14.95
C ILE A 55 -9.00 0.31 -14.19
N LEU A 56 -8.05 0.74 -13.37
CA LEU A 56 -7.17 -0.15 -12.62
C LEU A 56 -6.85 0.42 -11.24
N ASN A 57 -6.49 -0.47 -10.32
CA ASN A 57 -5.94 -0.12 -9.02
C ASN A 57 -4.44 0.19 -9.15
N ASP A 58 -3.90 1.02 -8.25
CA ASP A 58 -2.50 1.43 -8.25
C ASP A 58 -1.53 0.25 -8.05
N THR A 59 -1.89 -0.76 -7.26
CA THR A 59 -1.09 -2.00 -7.13
C THR A 59 -1.04 -2.76 -8.45
N VAL A 60 -2.14 -2.81 -9.19
CA VAL A 60 -2.21 -3.46 -10.50
C VAL A 60 -1.33 -2.71 -11.49
N GLY A 61 -1.37 -1.38 -11.48
CA GLY A 61 -0.44 -0.56 -12.26
C GLY A 61 1.01 -0.90 -11.91
N THR A 62 1.34 -0.92 -10.62
CA THR A 62 2.67 -1.27 -10.11
C THR A 62 3.15 -2.64 -10.56
N LEU A 63 2.28 -3.66 -10.51
CA LEU A 63 2.55 -5.00 -11.04
C LEU A 63 2.86 -4.93 -12.53
N MET A 64 1.97 -4.31 -13.32
CA MET A 64 2.08 -4.27 -14.79
C MET A 64 3.30 -3.48 -15.27
N ALA A 65 3.64 -2.37 -14.63
CA ALA A 65 4.85 -1.60 -14.92
C ALA A 65 6.12 -2.39 -14.62
N CYS A 66 6.11 -3.20 -13.56
CA CYS A 66 7.22 -4.08 -13.22
C CYS A 66 7.30 -5.27 -14.18
N ALA A 67 6.16 -5.90 -14.49
CA ALA A 67 6.06 -7.01 -15.44
C ALA A 67 6.50 -6.64 -16.86
N PHE A 68 6.31 -5.37 -17.26
CA PHE A 68 6.81 -4.85 -18.53
C PHE A 68 8.35 -4.88 -18.63
N LYS A 69 9.06 -4.83 -17.51
CA LYS A 69 10.53 -4.87 -17.45
C LYS A 69 11.07 -6.24 -17.03
N GLU A 70 10.30 -6.97 -16.24
CA GLU A 70 10.69 -8.22 -15.60
C GLU A 70 9.53 -9.23 -15.68
N ASN A 71 9.63 -10.16 -16.63
CA ASN A 71 8.57 -11.14 -16.93
C ASN A 71 8.21 -12.04 -15.74
N SER A 72 9.11 -12.18 -14.76
CA SER A 72 8.85 -12.94 -13.54
C SER A 72 7.98 -12.21 -12.51
N CYS A 73 7.55 -10.97 -12.78
CA CYS A 73 6.71 -10.21 -11.87
C CYS A 73 5.29 -10.77 -11.80
N GLN A 74 4.87 -11.18 -10.60
CA GLN A 74 3.54 -11.78 -10.36
C GLN A 74 2.81 -11.12 -9.18
N MET A 75 3.41 -10.12 -8.55
CA MET A 75 2.83 -9.40 -7.41
C MET A 75 3.20 -7.92 -7.45
N GLY A 76 2.23 -7.06 -7.18
CA GLY A 76 2.40 -5.61 -7.03
C GLY A 76 2.02 -5.19 -5.61
N VAL A 77 2.87 -4.40 -4.97
CA VAL A 77 2.68 -3.95 -3.58
C VAL A 77 2.86 -2.44 -3.49
N ILE A 78 1.97 -1.78 -2.77
CA ILE A 78 2.08 -0.38 -2.39
C ILE A 78 2.33 -0.28 -0.88
N VAL A 79 3.38 0.46 -0.49
CA VAL A 79 3.64 0.87 0.90
C VAL A 79 4.00 2.36 0.90
N GLY A 80 2.97 3.20 0.95
CA GLY A 80 3.07 4.66 0.90
C GLY A 80 2.11 5.29 1.89
N THR A 81 1.31 6.27 1.45
CA THR A 81 0.23 6.86 2.27
C THR A 81 -0.75 5.78 2.76
N GLY A 82 -1.09 4.82 1.90
CA GLY A 82 -1.80 3.59 2.27
C GLY A 82 -0.93 2.36 2.02
N THR A 83 -1.50 1.17 2.22
CA THR A 83 -0.89 -0.07 1.74
C THR A 83 -1.91 -0.99 1.11
N ASN A 84 -1.54 -1.57 -0.03
CA ASN A 84 -2.34 -2.55 -0.74
C ASN A 84 -1.43 -3.53 -1.50
N ALA A 85 -1.97 -4.66 -1.94
CA ALA A 85 -1.32 -5.54 -2.89
C ALA A 85 -2.30 -6.15 -3.90
N CYS A 86 -1.73 -6.59 -5.02
CA CYS A 86 -2.37 -7.50 -5.95
C CYS A 86 -1.39 -8.58 -6.39
N TYR A 87 -1.91 -9.71 -6.88
CA TYR A 87 -1.08 -10.79 -7.41
C TYR A 87 -1.82 -11.57 -8.51
N MET A 88 -1.08 -12.36 -9.28
CA MET A 88 -1.63 -13.23 -10.31
C MET A 88 -2.13 -14.56 -9.69
N GLU A 89 -3.44 -14.74 -9.68
CA GLU A 89 -4.13 -15.93 -9.15
C GLU A 89 -4.64 -16.82 -10.29
N LYS A 90 -4.67 -18.14 -10.04
CA LYS A 90 -5.29 -19.08 -10.98
C LYS A 90 -6.80 -18.99 -10.88
N LEU A 91 -7.51 -18.90 -12.01
CA LEU A 91 -8.97 -18.74 -12.06
C LEU A 91 -9.73 -19.90 -11.40
N GLN A 92 -9.16 -21.12 -11.38
CA GLN A 92 -9.69 -22.26 -10.62
C GLN A 92 -9.86 -21.97 -9.11
N ASN A 93 -9.06 -21.05 -8.55
CA ASN A 93 -9.13 -20.62 -7.15
C ASN A 93 -10.12 -19.46 -6.93
N VAL A 94 -10.64 -18.86 -8.02
CA VAL A 94 -11.56 -17.71 -7.99
C VAL A 94 -12.99 -18.21 -8.10
N HIS A 95 -13.51 -18.81 -7.03
CA HIS A 95 -14.83 -19.46 -7.04
C HIS A 95 -16.00 -18.56 -7.45
N LYS A 96 -15.87 -17.24 -7.29
CA LYS A 96 -16.87 -16.25 -7.72
C LYS A 96 -17.05 -16.17 -9.24
N MET A 97 -16.11 -16.73 -10.01
CA MET A 97 -16.12 -16.74 -11.48
C MET A 97 -16.27 -18.14 -12.06
N LYS A 98 -16.52 -19.16 -11.23
CA LYS A 98 -16.65 -20.55 -11.70
C LYS A 98 -17.76 -20.65 -12.75
N GLY A 99 -17.43 -21.21 -13.91
CA GLY A 99 -18.33 -21.35 -15.07
C GLY A 99 -18.36 -20.15 -16.02
N GLU A 100 -17.63 -19.07 -15.74
CA GLU A 100 -17.60 -17.87 -16.60
C GLU A 100 -16.36 -17.77 -17.50
N TRP A 101 -15.25 -18.44 -17.17
CA TRP A 101 -13.96 -18.26 -17.86
C TRP A 101 -13.51 -19.51 -18.62
N GLU A 102 -14.05 -20.68 -18.29
CA GLU A 102 -13.57 -21.97 -18.78
C GLU A 102 -13.74 -22.17 -20.30
N THR A 103 -14.57 -21.34 -20.96
CA THR A 103 -14.88 -21.42 -22.39
C THR A 103 -14.51 -20.17 -23.19
N ASP A 104 -13.85 -19.18 -22.58
CA ASP A 104 -13.59 -17.89 -23.23
C ASP A 104 -12.32 -17.88 -24.12
N GLY A 105 -11.46 -18.90 -23.97
CA GLY A 105 -10.20 -19.04 -24.70
C GLY A 105 -9.13 -18.02 -24.31
N LEU A 106 -9.26 -17.37 -23.15
CA LEU A 106 -8.28 -16.49 -22.53
C LEU A 106 -7.42 -17.28 -21.52
N PRO A 107 -6.30 -16.69 -21.03
CA PRO A 107 -5.48 -17.35 -20.02
C PRO A 107 -6.24 -17.61 -18.71
N ASP A 108 -5.97 -18.76 -18.09
CA ASP A 108 -6.62 -19.23 -16.85
C ASP A 108 -6.14 -18.51 -15.57
N GLU A 109 -5.68 -17.26 -15.69
CA GLU A 109 -5.12 -16.48 -14.59
C GLU A 109 -5.63 -15.04 -14.60
N MET A 110 -5.82 -14.48 -13.40
CA MET A 110 -6.33 -13.13 -13.22
C MET A 110 -5.58 -12.42 -12.09
N ILE A 111 -5.34 -11.12 -12.29
CA ILE A 111 -4.81 -10.26 -11.23
C ILE A 111 -5.91 -10.01 -10.20
N ILE A 112 -5.68 -10.44 -8.96
CA ILE A 112 -6.56 -10.16 -7.83
C ILE A 112 -6.04 -8.94 -7.08
N ASN A 113 -6.82 -7.86 -7.08
CA ASN A 113 -6.64 -6.77 -6.12
C ASN A 113 -7.15 -7.22 -4.74
N MET A 114 -6.25 -7.33 -3.77
CA MET A 114 -6.59 -7.90 -2.46
C MET A 114 -7.35 -6.92 -1.56
N GLU A 115 -7.13 -5.62 -1.74
CA GLU A 115 -7.58 -4.58 -0.78
C GLU A 115 -7.19 -4.95 0.66
N TRP A 116 -5.93 -5.42 0.83
CA TRP A 116 -5.48 -6.09 2.06
C TRP A 116 -5.43 -5.18 3.29
N GLY A 117 -5.66 -3.87 3.13
CA GLY A 117 -5.64 -2.91 4.21
C GLY A 117 -6.73 -3.21 5.24
N ALA A 118 -7.82 -3.84 4.81
CA ALA A 118 -8.94 -4.30 5.66
C ALA A 118 -8.67 -5.62 6.41
N PHE A 119 -7.50 -6.24 6.26
CA PHE A 119 -7.15 -7.40 7.05
C PHE A 119 -7.20 -7.06 8.54
N GLY A 120 -7.80 -7.93 9.36
CA GLY A 120 -8.03 -7.67 10.78
C GLY A 120 -9.30 -6.93 11.13
N ASP A 121 -10.04 -6.34 10.18
CA ASP A 121 -11.32 -5.66 10.43
C ASP A 121 -12.40 -6.59 11.03
N ASP A 122 -12.22 -7.91 10.89
CA ASP A 122 -13.05 -8.97 11.49
C ASP A 122 -12.60 -9.40 12.90
N GLY A 123 -11.54 -8.78 13.43
CA GLY A 123 -10.98 -9.08 14.74
C GLY A 123 -9.82 -10.08 14.73
N CYS A 124 -9.44 -10.68 13.60
CA CYS A 124 -8.38 -11.70 13.58
C CYS A 124 -6.98 -11.15 13.98
N LEU A 125 -6.76 -9.84 13.89
CA LEU A 125 -5.53 -9.18 14.32
C LEU A 125 -5.55 -8.69 15.78
N ALA A 126 -6.64 -8.91 16.53
CA ALA A 126 -6.77 -8.47 17.91
C ALA A 126 -5.57 -8.82 18.83
N PRO A 127 -4.93 -10.01 18.71
CA PRO A 127 -3.78 -10.37 19.55
C PRO A 127 -2.53 -9.49 19.34
N VAL A 128 -2.38 -8.89 18.16
CA VAL A 128 -1.22 -8.03 17.82
C VAL A 128 -1.58 -6.55 17.77
N TYR A 129 -2.85 -6.22 17.96
CA TYR A 129 -3.38 -4.85 17.94
C TYR A 129 -3.23 -4.19 19.31
N THR A 130 -2.37 -3.17 19.38
CA THR A 130 -2.04 -2.52 20.65
C THR A 130 -3.03 -1.42 21.04
N ASP A 131 -2.97 -0.94 22.27
CA ASP A 131 -3.76 0.22 22.70
C ASP A 131 -3.42 1.49 21.93
N TYR A 132 -2.20 1.60 21.41
CA TYR A 132 -1.79 2.71 20.56
C TYR A 132 -2.47 2.64 19.19
N ASP A 133 -2.59 1.44 18.62
CA ASP A 133 -3.29 1.22 17.37
C ASP A 133 -4.80 1.49 17.53
N ARG A 134 -5.40 1.05 18.65
CA ARG A 134 -6.80 1.38 19.00
C ARG A 134 -7.05 2.88 19.09
N GLU A 135 -6.12 3.62 19.69
CA GLU A 135 -6.24 5.07 19.80
C GLU A 135 -6.18 5.76 18.41
N ILE A 136 -5.31 5.30 17.51
CA ILE A 136 -5.30 5.75 16.11
C ILE A 136 -6.63 5.46 15.44
N ASP A 137 -7.11 4.21 15.55
CA ASP A 137 -8.32 3.76 14.89
C ASP A 137 -9.54 4.57 15.29
N GLN A 138 -9.75 4.75 16.60
CA GLN A 138 -10.88 5.51 17.16
C GLN A 138 -10.90 6.97 16.69
N LYS A 139 -9.72 7.57 16.47
CA LYS A 139 -9.57 8.97 16.04
C LYS A 139 -9.43 9.12 14.53
N SER A 140 -9.43 8.02 13.76
CA SER A 140 -9.27 8.07 12.31
C SER A 140 -10.57 8.48 11.60
N ILE A 141 -10.47 8.76 10.30
CA ILE A 141 -11.63 9.07 9.44
C ILE A 141 -12.57 7.86 9.22
N ASN A 142 -12.14 6.67 9.63
CA ASN A 142 -12.78 5.40 9.33
C ASN A 142 -12.55 4.39 10.47
N PRO A 143 -13.09 4.61 11.68
CA PRO A 143 -12.92 3.71 12.82
C PRO A 143 -13.34 2.27 12.48
N THR A 144 -12.66 1.27 13.07
CA THR A 144 -12.86 -0.18 12.86
C THR A 144 -12.61 -0.68 11.44
N LYS A 145 -12.04 0.15 10.58
CA LYS A 145 -11.79 -0.15 9.17
C LYS A 145 -10.34 0.07 8.80
N HIS A 146 -9.85 -0.75 7.88
CA HIS A 146 -8.48 -0.71 7.41
C HIS A 146 -7.45 -0.88 8.54
N LEU A 147 -7.70 -1.81 9.47
CA LEU A 147 -6.88 -1.99 10.66
C LEU A 147 -5.43 -2.40 10.33
N PHE A 148 -5.23 -3.26 9.33
CA PHE A 148 -3.90 -3.61 8.85
C PHE A 148 -3.16 -2.42 8.24
N GLU A 149 -3.84 -1.61 7.42
CA GLU A 149 -3.25 -0.39 6.85
C GLU A 149 -2.78 0.58 7.93
N LYS A 150 -3.59 0.76 8.98
CA LYS A 150 -3.27 1.68 10.10
C LYS A 150 -2.03 1.29 10.88
N MET A 151 -1.67 0.01 10.89
CA MET A 151 -0.46 -0.45 11.56
C MET A 151 0.82 -0.24 10.74
N ILE A 152 0.69 0.13 9.45
CA ILE A 152 1.78 0.05 8.47
C ILE A 152 2.04 1.38 7.77
N SER A 153 0.99 2.02 7.27
CA SER A 153 1.15 3.02 6.21
C SER A 153 1.70 4.35 6.72
N GLY A 154 2.26 5.11 5.79
CA GLY A 154 2.82 6.44 6.06
C GLY A 154 1.78 7.48 6.47
N MET A 155 0.48 7.22 6.32
CA MET A 155 -0.57 8.09 6.89
C MET A 155 -0.64 7.96 8.42
N TYR A 156 -0.30 6.80 8.99
CA TYR A 156 -0.51 6.50 10.41
C TYR A 156 0.79 6.30 11.20
N MET A 157 1.89 5.94 10.53
CA MET A 157 3.16 5.64 11.18
C MET A 157 3.68 6.76 12.09
N GLY A 158 3.72 8.01 11.60
CA GLY A 158 4.15 9.16 12.40
C GLY A 158 3.23 9.44 13.60
N GLU A 159 1.93 9.29 13.42
CA GLU A 159 0.95 9.49 14.49
C GLU A 159 1.06 8.39 15.56
N LEU A 160 1.40 7.16 15.18
CA LEU A 160 1.64 6.08 16.14
C LEU A 160 2.86 6.37 17.01
N VAL A 161 3.95 6.82 16.39
CA VAL A 161 5.14 7.28 17.12
C VAL A 161 4.75 8.43 18.05
N ARG A 162 4.01 9.44 17.56
CA ARG A 162 3.57 10.58 18.37
C ARG A 162 2.80 10.16 19.62
N ILE A 163 1.82 9.26 19.50
CA ILE A 163 1.00 8.79 20.63
C ILE A 163 1.87 8.08 21.68
N VAL A 164 2.83 7.25 21.25
CA VAL A 164 3.77 6.59 22.16
C VAL A 164 4.63 7.62 22.88
N LEU A 165 5.21 8.59 22.15
CA LEU A 165 6.03 9.66 22.73
C LEU A 165 5.24 10.55 23.70
N GLU A 166 4.01 10.94 23.36
CA GLU A 166 3.13 11.72 24.24
C GLU A 166 2.86 10.95 25.54
N ARG A 167 2.57 9.64 25.45
CA ARG A 167 2.28 8.82 26.63
C ARG A 167 3.51 8.68 27.53
N LEU A 168 4.70 8.55 26.96
CA LEU A 168 5.97 8.53 27.72
C LEU A 168 6.27 9.89 28.36
N ALA A 169 6.04 10.98 27.64
CA ALA A 169 6.21 12.34 28.17
C ALA A 169 5.24 12.60 29.33
N ARG A 170 3.95 12.26 29.21
CA ARG A 170 2.96 12.40 30.30
C ARG A 170 3.33 11.61 31.56
N LYS A 171 4.07 10.50 31.42
CA LYS A 171 4.58 9.70 32.53
C LYS A 171 5.91 10.21 33.11
N GLY A 172 6.45 11.31 32.58
CA GLY A 172 7.72 11.88 33.01
C GLY A 172 8.95 11.11 32.51
N VAL A 173 8.78 10.13 31.63
CA VAL A 173 9.90 9.32 31.08
C VAL A 173 10.67 10.09 30.01
N LEU A 174 9.96 10.93 29.24
CA LEU A 174 10.55 11.79 28.21
C LEU A 174 10.33 13.26 28.52
N PHE A 175 11.22 14.08 27.98
CA PHE A 175 11.09 15.55 27.91
C PHE A 175 10.84 16.19 29.27
N LYS A 176 11.32 15.57 30.35
CA LYS A 176 11.08 15.99 31.75
C LYS A 176 9.59 16.23 32.06
N GLY A 177 8.69 15.50 31.42
CA GLY A 177 7.25 15.66 31.60
C GLY A 177 6.58 16.67 30.67
N GLU A 178 7.32 17.38 29.80
CA GLU A 178 6.73 18.34 28.86
C GLU A 178 6.07 17.61 27.69
N TYR A 179 4.74 17.65 27.61
CA TYR A 179 3.97 16.91 26.59
C TYR A 179 3.14 17.80 25.66
N LEU A 180 3.03 19.11 25.92
CA LEU A 180 2.12 20.00 25.17
C LEU A 180 2.47 20.06 23.68
N GLY A 181 3.75 20.22 23.33
CA GLY A 181 4.19 20.25 21.93
C GLY A 181 3.84 18.97 21.17
N ILE A 182 4.18 17.81 21.75
CA ILE A 182 3.95 16.49 21.13
C ILE A 182 2.48 16.04 21.16
N SER A 183 1.61 16.73 21.90
CA SER A 183 0.16 16.42 21.96
C SER A 183 -0.61 16.89 20.73
N LYS A 184 -0.02 17.76 19.89
CA LYS A 184 -0.66 18.22 18.67
C LYS A 184 -0.71 17.08 17.67
N ARG A 185 -1.92 16.63 17.33
CA ARG A 185 -2.15 15.61 16.30
C ARG A 185 -1.39 15.94 15.01
N GLU A 186 -0.81 14.93 14.37
CA GLU A 186 -0.07 15.04 13.11
C GLU A 186 1.20 15.92 13.16
N CYS A 187 1.65 16.35 14.34
CA CYS A 187 2.91 17.10 14.46
C CYS A 187 4.16 16.24 14.16
N PHE A 188 4.05 14.93 14.29
CA PHE A 188 5.11 13.98 13.99
C PHE A 188 4.76 13.18 12.73
N THR A 189 5.49 13.40 11.65
CA THR A 189 5.19 12.82 10.33
C THR A 189 6.02 11.58 10.07
N THR A 190 5.61 10.77 9.10
CA THR A 190 6.43 9.64 8.61
C THR A 190 7.77 10.09 8.04
N LYS A 191 7.87 11.33 7.53
CA LYS A 191 9.16 11.92 7.16
C LYS A 191 10.07 12.08 8.37
N HIS A 192 9.54 12.55 9.50
CA HIS A 192 10.32 12.66 10.74
C HIS A 192 10.81 11.30 11.24
N VAL A 193 9.99 10.23 11.10
CA VAL A 193 10.42 8.86 11.41
C VAL A 193 11.66 8.49 10.60
N SER A 194 11.61 8.67 9.28
CA SER A 194 12.75 8.38 8.41
C SER A 194 13.98 9.22 8.75
N GLU A 195 13.83 10.52 8.99
CA GLU A 195 14.95 11.43 9.32
C GLU A 195 15.63 11.06 10.64
N VAL A 196 14.85 10.71 11.67
CA VAL A 196 15.38 10.25 12.96
C VAL A 196 16.15 8.93 12.80
N GLU A 197 15.61 7.99 12.04
CA GLU A 197 16.25 6.69 11.82
C GLU A 197 17.51 6.79 10.95
N THR A 198 17.53 7.67 9.96
CA THR A 198 18.73 7.98 9.17
C THR A 198 19.82 8.60 10.05
N GLU A 199 19.47 9.58 10.89
CA GLU A 199 20.43 10.17 11.83
C GLU A 199 21.02 9.13 12.79
N MET A 200 20.22 8.16 13.22
CA MET A 200 20.69 7.07 14.07
C MET A 200 21.68 6.13 13.35
N GLU A 201 21.54 5.94 12.03
CA GLU A 201 22.50 5.18 11.21
C GLU A 201 23.81 5.95 11.02
N GLU A 202 23.71 7.24 10.69
CA GLU A 202 24.85 8.09 10.32
C GLU A 202 25.63 8.61 11.53
N GLY A 203 24.98 8.78 12.69
CA GLY A 203 25.49 9.49 13.86
C GLY A 203 26.69 8.87 14.60
N GLY A 204 27.13 7.67 14.20
CA GLY A 204 28.34 7.03 14.70
C GLY A 204 28.47 7.02 16.24
N ARG A 205 29.66 7.34 16.76
CA ARG A 205 29.94 7.38 18.21
C ARG A 205 29.54 8.70 18.91
N ASN A 206 29.36 9.80 18.18
CA ASN A 206 29.19 11.13 18.78
C ASN A 206 27.73 11.53 19.06
N LYS A 207 26.72 10.86 18.46
CA LYS A 207 25.29 10.88 18.85
C LYS A 207 24.77 12.23 19.42
N SER A 208 25.02 13.34 18.71
CA SER A 208 24.57 14.67 19.12
C SER A 208 23.12 14.97 18.72
N PHE A 209 22.55 14.15 17.84
CA PHE A 209 21.16 14.19 17.37
C PHE A 209 20.65 15.57 16.87
N PRO A 210 21.42 16.34 16.09
CA PRO A 210 21.00 17.66 15.63
C PRO A 210 19.66 17.65 14.90
N LYS A 211 19.37 16.63 14.08
CA LYS A 211 18.14 16.53 13.30
C LYS A 211 16.94 16.19 14.17
N THR A 212 17.08 15.21 15.06
CA THR A 212 16.02 14.87 16.03
C THR A 212 15.68 16.07 16.92
N ARG A 213 16.70 16.82 17.36
CA ARG A 213 16.52 18.06 18.14
C ARG A 213 15.81 19.15 17.36
N GLU A 214 16.17 19.33 16.09
CA GLU A 214 15.51 20.28 15.20
C GLU A 214 14.02 19.96 15.05
N ILE A 215 13.69 18.69 14.75
CA ILE A 215 12.31 18.21 14.60
C ILE A 215 11.51 18.47 15.89
N LEU A 216 12.05 18.06 17.05
CA LEU A 216 11.38 18.24 18.33
C LEU A 216 11.17 19.72 18.68
N SER A 217 12.17 20.56 18.40
CA SER A 217 12.08 22.01 18.59
C SER A 217 10.98 22.64 17.72
N GLN A 218 10.87 22.23 16.45
CA GLN A 218 9.81 22.69 15.53
C GLN A 218 8.41 22.26 15.99
N ILE A 219 8.29 21.10 16.63
CA ILE A 219 7.05 20.60 17.26
C ILE A 219 6.72 21.37 18.55
N GLY A 220 7.68 22.10 19.11
CA GLY A 220 7.52 22.85 20.35
C GLY A 220 7.95 22.09 21.60
N VAL A 221 8.70 20.99 21.46
CA VAL A 221 9.35 20.29 22.59
C VAL A 221 10.73 20.90 22.81
N ARG A 222 10.99 21.42 24.01
CA ARG A 222 12.24 22.12 24.35
C ARG A 222 13.08 21.31 25.34
N ASN A 223 14.31 21.77 25.57
CA ASN A 223 15.23 21.20 26.59
C ASN A 223 15.48 19.68 26.45
N VAL A 224 15.47 19.18 25.21
CA VAL A 224 15.65 17.77 24.86
C VAL A 224 17.05 17.28 25.26
N SER A 225 17.16 16.13 25.91
CA SER A 225 18.43 15.49 26.24
C SER A 225 18.91 14.52 25.13
N ASN A 226 20.15 14.04 25.19
CA ASN A 226 20.61 12.98 24.28
C ASN A 226 19.83 11.67 24.52
N GLU A 227 19.44 11.41 25.76
CA GLU A 227 18.66 10.24 26.14
C GLU A 227 17.23 10.30 25.56
N ASP A 228 16.60 11.47 25.58
CA ASP A 228 15.32 11.69 24.90
C ASP A 228 15.42 11.36 23.40
N CYS A 229 16.49 11.81 22.73
CA CYS A 229 16.70 11.52 21.30
C CYS A 229 16.87 10.02 21.03
N LEU A 230 17.59 9.31 21.90
CA LEU A 230 17.74 7.85 21.82
C LEU A 230 16.40 7.14 21.97
N HIS A 231 15.57 7.55 22.92
CA HIS A 231 14.24 6.98 23.10
C HIS A 231 13.32 7.29 21.92
N VAL A 232 13.37 8.50 21.35
CA VAL A 232 12.63 8.85 20.14
C VAL A 232 13.03 7.94 18.99
N ALA A 233 14.34 7.76 18.75
CA ALA A 233 14.85 6.84 17.74
C ALA A 233 14.39 5.39 17.99
N TYR A 234 14.43 4.93 19.24
CA TYR A 234 13.96 3.60 19.59
C TYR A 234 12.49 3.38 19.28
N VAL A 235 11.63 4.35 19.61
CA VAL A 235 10.19 4.28 19.30
C VAL A 235 9.95 4.28 17.79
N CYS A 236 10.65 5.14 17.03
CA CYS A 236 10.60 5.15 15.57
C CYS A 236 10.95 3.76 15.00
N THR A 237 12.10 3.21 15.39
CA THR A 237 12.56 1.89 14.92
C THR A 237 11.60 0.78 15.31
N ALA A 238 11.02 0.79 16.51
CA ALA A 238 10.05 -0.22 16.93
C ALA A 238 8.80 -0.21 16.04
N VAL A 239 8.25 0.98 15.76
CA VAL A 239 7.06 1.15 14.92
C VAL A 239 7.35 0.78 13.47
N SER A 240 8.44 1.31 12.88
CA SER A 240 8.78 1.06 11.47
C SER A 240 9.18 -0.39 11.22
N THR A 241 9.88 -1.03 12.16
CA THR A 241 10.23 -2.46 12.10
C THR A 241 8.98 -3.33 12.13
N ARG A 242 8.04 -3.04 13.04
CA ARG A 242 6.75 -3.74 13.06
C ARG A 242 6.02 -3.60 11.73
N ALA A 243 5.94 -2.38 11.18
CA ALA A 243 5.29 -2.13 9.89
C ALA A 243 5.93 -2.95 8.76
N ALA A 244 7.27 -2.93 8.65
CA ALA A 244 8.01 -3.72 7.66
C ALA A 244 7.78 -5.23 7.84
N HIS A 245 7.74 -5.70 9.08
CA HIS A 245 7.52 -7.12 9.37
C HIS A 245 6.10 -7.58 9.02
N LEU A 246 5.08 -6.76 9.30
CA LEU A 246 3.69 -7.06 8.95
C LEU A 246 3.51 -7.17 7.43
N VAL A 247 4.07 -6.22 6.66
CA VAL A 247 4.08 -6.29 5.19
C VAL A 247 4.86 -7.52 4.72
N GLY A 248 6.00 -7.83 5.35
CA GLY A 248 6.81 -9.00 5.00
C GLY A 248 6.07 -10.32 5.19
N ALA A 249 5.33 -10.45 6.29
CA ALA A 249 4.47 -11.61 6.54
C ALA A 249 3.35 -11.75 5.50
N ALA A 250 2.70 -10.64 5.15
CA ALA A 250 1.65 -10.65 4.12
C ALA A 250 2.20 -11.03 2.73
N ILE A 251 3.36 -10.50 2.35
CA ILE A 251 4.02 -10.85 1.08
C ILE A 251 4.44 -12.32 1.07
N ALA A 252 5.08 -12.80 2.15
CA ALA A 252 5.49 -14.20 2.27
C ALA A 252 4.30 -15.15 2.12
N GLN A 253 3.16 -14.83 2.73
CA GLN A 253 1.95 -15.64 2.62
C GLN A 253 1.42 -15.70 1.18
N VAL A 254 1.43 -14.59 0.44
CA VAL A 254 0.99 -14.57 -0.96
C VAL A 254 1.97 -15.33 -1.87
N LEU A 255 3.28 -15.21 -1.63
CA LEU A 255 4.30 -15.98 -2.34
C LEU A 255 4.14 -17.49 -2.11
N ASN A 256 3.97 -17.90 -0.86
CA ASN A 256 3.74 -19.30 -0.49
C ASN A 256 2.43 -19.84 -1.09
N ARG A 257 1.38 -19.01 -1.15
CA ARG A 257 0.12 -19.36 -1.81
C ARG A 257 0.29 -19.59 -3.32
N MET A 258 1.00 -18.69 -4.01
CA MET A 258 1.22 -18.82 -5.46
C MET A 258 2.11 -20.03 -5.79
N LYS A 259 3.11 -20.29 -4.95
CA LYS A 259 4.06 -21.42 -5.05
C LYS A 259 4.57 -21.66 -6.47
N ARG A 260 4.98 -20.58 -7.16
CA ARG A 260 5.48 -20.67 -8.54
C ARG A 260 6.78 -21.47 -8.57
N PRO A 261 7.01 -22.29 -9.61
CA PRO A 261 8.24 -23.10 -9.74
C PRO A 261 9.47 -22.27 -10.12
N TYR A 262 9.31 -20.97 -10.32
CA TYR A 262 10.34 -20.02 -10.72
C TYR A 262 10.44 -18.87 -9.70
N ARG A 263 11.52 -18.09 -9.79
CA ARG A 263 11.71 -16.91 -8.94
C ARG A 263 10.66 -15.87 -9.27
N VAL A 264 9.83 -15.49 -8.29
CA VAL A 264 8.80 -14.46 -8.45
C VAL A 264 9.37 -13.07 -8.16
N THR A 265 9.17 -12.13 -9.07
CA THR A 265 9.43 -10.72 -8.78
C THR A 265 8.20 -10.08 -8.12
N VAL A 266 8.45 -9.35 -7.04
CA VAL A 266 7.47 -8.49 -6.38
C VAL A 266 7.80 -7.05 -6.72
N GLY A 267 6.95 -6.41 -7.52
CA GLY A 267 7.05 -4.98 -7.80
C GLY A 267 6.54 -4.18 -6.62
N VAL A 268 7.39 -3.39 -5.98
CA VAL A 268 7.02 -2.57 -4.80
C VAL A 268 7.14 -1.09 -5.14
N ASP A 269 6.13 -0.32 -4.75
CA ASP A 269 6.12 1.14 -4.82
C ASP A 269 5.58 1.75 -3.50
N GLY A 270 5.71 3.07 -3.33
CA GLY A 270 5.21 3.85 -2.20
C GLY A 270 6.30 4.58 -1.42
N SER A 271 5.93 5.71 -0.82
CA SER A 271 6.85 6.62 -0.14
C SER A 271 7.57 5.99 1.06
N VAL A 272 6.89 5.15 1.85
CA VAL A 272 7.53 4.47 3.00
C VAL A 272 8.61 3.52 2.51
N TYR A 273 8.30 2.69 1.50
CA TYR A 273 9.28 1.76 0.94
C TYR A 273 10.46 2.48 0.26
N ARG A 274 10.21 3.63 -0.39
CA ARG A 274 11.24 4.38 -1.13
C ARG A 274 12.18 5.19 -0.23
N PHE A 275 11.64 5.84 0.79
CA PHE A 275 12.36 6.89 1.53
C PHE A 275 12.75 6.50 2.95
N HIS A 276 12.17 5.45 3.52
CA HIS A 276 12.58 4.99 4.84
C HIS A 276 13.89 4.20 4.75
N PRO A 277 14.92 4.55 5.54
CA PRO A 277 16.28 4.00 5.35
C PRO A 277 16.35 2.48 5.49
N PHE A 278 15.59 1.92 6.43
CA PHE A 278 15.67 0.50 6.76
C PHE A 278 14.54 -0.38 6.23
N PHE A 279 13.45 0.21 5.73
CA PHE A 279 12.20 -0.53 5.53
C PHE A 279 12.38 -1.66 4.51
N LYS A 280 13.08 -1.39 3.41
CA LYS A 280 13.41 -2.39 2.39
C LYS A 280 14.17 -3.59 2.97
N ARG A 281 15.22 -3.33 3.77
CA ARG A 281 16.05 -4.38 4.38
C ARG A 281 15.27 -5.22 5.39
N LEU A 282 14.49 -4.57 6.24
CA LEU A 282 13.67 -5.23 7.26
C LEU A 282 12.56 -6.08 6.61
N LEU A 283 11.94 -5.54 5.56
CA LEU A 283 10.94 -6.24 4.77
C LEU A 283 11.51 -7.51 4.13
N ASP A 284 12.61 -7.38 3.37
CA ASP A 284 13.26 -8.48 2.66
C ASP A 284 13.70 -9.58 3.63
N ARG A 285 14.32 -9.20 4.76
CA ARG A 285 14.68 -10.15 5.81
C ARG A 285 13.45 -10.90 6.33
N LYS A 286 12.36 -10.21 6.65
CA LYS A 286 11.17 -10.85 7.21
C LYS A 286 10.48 -11.77 6.21
N ILE A 287 10.47 -11.44 4.92
CA ILE A 287 9.98 -12.35 3.88
C ILE A 287 10.86 -13.61 3.87
N GLY A 288 12.18 -13.46 3.87
CA GLY A 288 13.12 -14.58 3.91
C GLY A 288 12.92 -15.52 5.10
N ASP A 289 12.55 -14.99 6.28
CA ASP A 289 12.26 -15.78 7.47
C ASP A 289 10.98 -16.64 7.35
N LEU A 290 10.03 -16.27 6.47
CA LEU A 290 8.65 -16.80 6.46
C LEU A 290 8.27 -17.56 5.18
N ILE A 291 9.04 -17.46 4.11
CA ILE A 291 8.76 -18.18 2.87
C ILE A 291 9.10 -19.68 2.97
N ASP A 292 8.36 -20.50 2.23
CA ASP A 292 8.69 -21.90 2.04
C ASP A 292 10.04 -22.04 1.32
N LYS A 293 10.84 -23.04 1.69
CA LYS A 293 12.20 -23.27 1.14
C LYS A 293 12.28 -23.37 -0.38
N GLU A 294 11.20 -23.84 -1.01
CA GLU A 294 11.10 -24.03 -2.45
C GLU A 294 10.78 -22.73 -3.21
N VAL A 295 10.19 -21.76 -2.50
CA VAL A 295 9.76 -20.49 -3.07
C VAL A 295 10.95 -19.56 -3.21
N LYS A 296 11.15 -19.02 -4.41
CA LYS A 296 12.21 -18.04 -4.70
C LYS A 296 11.55 -16.72 -5.06
N TYR A 297 12.11 -15.62 -4.57
CA TYR A 297 11.59 -14.29 -4.88
C TYR A 297 12.70 -13.25 -5.06
N GLN A 298 12.31 -12.09 -5.57
CA GLN A 298 13.12 -10.86 -5.51
C GLN A 298 12.20 -9.64 -5.41
N LEU A 299 12.66 -8.59 -4.73
CA LEU A 299 11.96 -7.30 -4.67
C LEU A 299 12.51 -6.34 -5.71
N MET A 300 11.63 -5.75 -6.52
CA MET A 300 11.99 -4.74 -7.51
C MET A 300 11.24 -3.44 -7.23
N LEU A 301 11.97 -2.33 -7.19
CA LEU A 301 11.34 -1.01 -7.08
C LEU A 301 10.66 -0.65 -8.40
N SER A 302 9.34 -0.52 -8.38
CA SER A 302 8.57 -0.04 -9.53
C SER A 302 8.49 1.49 -9.48
N LYS A 303 9.26 2.16 -10.34
CA LYS A 303 9.20 3.62 -10.48
C LYS A 303 8.06 3.99 -11.44
N ASP A 304 7.16 4.86 -10.98
CA ASP A 304 5.96 5.28 -11.71
C ASP A 304 5.05 4.10 -12.11
N GLY A 305 4.76 3.23 -11.12
CA GLY A 305 3.98 2.02 -11.36
C GLY A 305 2.60 2.31 -11.92
N SER A 306 1.92 3.33 -11.40
CA SER A 306 0.55 3.66 -11.81
C SER A 306 0.47 4.24 -13.23
N GLY A 307 1.40 5.12 -13.64
CA GLY A 307 1.38 5.73 -14.97
C GLY A 307 1.74 4.74 -16.07
N ILE A 308 2.93 4.13 -15.97
CA ILE A 308 3.41 3.14 -16.95
C ILE A 308 2.48 1.93 -16.97
N GLY A 309 2.07 1.44 -15.79
CA GLY A 309 1.17 0.29 -15.69
C GLY A 309 -0.19 0.54 -16.32
N ALA A 310 -0.78 1.72 -16.14
CA ALA A 310 -2.03 2.09 -16.80
C ALA A 310 -1.90 2.07 -18.33
N ALA A 311 -0.79 2.60 -18.87
CA ALA A 311 -0.53 2.58 -20.31
C ALA A 311 -0.37 1.14 -20.85
N VAL A 312 0.35 0.28 -20.13
CA VAL A 312 0.52 -1.13 -20.48
C VAL A 312 -0.82 -1.86 -20.48
N VAL A 313 -1.66 -1.66 -19.45
CA VAL A 313 -3.00 -2.25 -19.38
C VAL A 313 -3.89 -1.77 -20.53
N ALA A 314 -3.87 -0.46 -20.83
CA ALA A 314 -4.62 0.10 -21.96
C ALA A 314 -4.18 -0.50 -23.30
N ALA A 315 -2.87 -0.72 -23.49
CA ALA A 315 -2.33 -1.36 -24.69
C ALA A 315 -2.80 -2.82 -24.82
N VAL A 316 -2.74 -3.60 -23.74
CA VAL A 316 -3.24 -4.98 -23.71
C VAL A 316 -4.74 -5.04 -23.97
N ALA A 317 -5.53 -4.18 -23.33
CA ALA A 317 -6.97 -4.09 -23.56
C ALA A 317 -7.31 -3.78 -25.02
N THR A 318 -6.54 -2.87 -25.64
CA THR A 318 -6.69 -2.53 -27.06
C THR A 318 -6.37 -3.73 -27.96
N ARG A 319 -5.31 -4.48 -27.66
CA ARG A 319 -4.93 -5.68 -28.40
C ARG A 319 -6.01 -6.76 -28.32
N ILE A 320 -6.48 -7.09 -27.11
CA ILE A 320 -7.52 -8.10 -26.89
C ILE A 320 -8.81 -7.71 -27.64
N LYS A 321 -9.22 -6.44 -27.57
CA LYS A 321 -10.39 -5.93 -28.30
C LYS A 321 -10.26 -6.19 -29.81
N ARG A 322 -9.10 -5.92 -30.41
CA ARG A 322 -8.84 -6.15 -31.85
C ARG A 322 -8.87 -7.63 -32.20
N GLU A 323 -8.24 -8.47 -31.39
CA GLU A 323 -8.22 -9.93 -31.59
C GLU A 323 -9.63 -10.52 -31.56
N LEU A 324 -10.47 -10.09 -30.61
CA LEU A 324 -11.87 -10.53 -30.52
C LEU A 324 -12.69 -10.08 -31.74
N THR A 325 -12.58 -8.82 -32.17
CA THR A 325 -13.27 -8.33 -33.37
C THR A 325 -12.88 -9.13 -34.62
N SER A 326 -11.58 -9.39 -34.81
CA SER A 326 -11.09 -10.15 -35.97
C SER A 326 -11.52 -11.62 -36.00
N ARG A 327 -11.80 -12.23 -34.83
CA ARG A 327 -12.33 -13.61 -34.73
C ARG A 327 -13.81 -13.67 -35.10
N SER A 328 -14.60 -12.69 -34.67
CA SER A 328 -16.02 -12.57 -35.04
C SER A 328 -16.21 -12.35 -36.54
N GLU A 329 -15.34 -11.57 -37.19
CA GLU A 329 -15.38 -11.33 -38.65
C GLU A 329 -14.99 -12.56 -39.49
N LYS A 330 -14.30 -13.55 -38.92
CA LYS A 330 -13.91 -14.79 -39.61
C LYS A 330 -14.91 -15.94 -39.44
N THR A 331 -15.90 -15.77 -38.56
CA THR A 331 -16.88 -16.82 -38.20
C THR A 331 -18.31 -16.47 -38.62
N GLY A 332 -18.53 -15.29 -39.21
CA GLY A 332 -19.77 -14.89 -39.90
C GLY A 332 -19.59 -14.86 -41.40
#